data_AF-A0A1V6CIS4-F1
#
_entry.id   AF-A0A1V6CIS4-F1
#
_cell.length_a   1.000
_cell.length_b   1.000
_cell.length_c   1.000
_cell.angle_alpha   90.00
_cell.angle_beta   90.00
_cell.angle_gamma   90.00
#
_symmetry.space_group_name_H-M   'P 1'
#
loop_
_entity.id
_entity.type
_entity.pdbx_description
1 polymer ?
#
loop_
_entity_poly.entity_id
_entity_poly.type
_entity_poly.pdbx_seq_one_letter_code
_entity_poly.pdbx_strand_id
1 'polypeptide(L)'
;MIQDWENKKESFDVMDVRKLTGNFLPGLLTKAGKLEVGEGMCVVQTFEPVPLYSAMADLGFEHLTEQVSDSEYRVYFYRTEKKEASFTGVGDMPLKPTAVLNFKKIDNRLADIIVNFWSLIWGKESPAIDQKTKLLLSLANGVGAGRFRQATRELVKAYALGVTVAELDELFSMFVWNGGVGNFASEIGPSPLFGAYQLIKNLENKGISRSDIMAELLDKFGESNPEVNVMPQDKGRTA
;
A
#
# COMPACT_ATOMS: atom_id res chain seq x y z
N MET A 1 12.47 -26.75 -7.95
CA MET A 1 11.75 -27.87 -7.34
C MET A 1 10.29 -27.63 -7.67
N ILE A 2 9.61 -28.58 -8.31
CA ILE A 2 8.14 -28.51 -8.48
C ILE A 2 7.58 -28.56 -7.07
N GLN A 3 6.89 -27.51 -6.64
CA GLN A 3 6.38 -27.45 -5.28
C GLN A 3 5.27 -28.50 -5.15
N ASP A 4 5.39 -29.44 -4.19
CA ASP A 4 4.43 -30.55 -4.02
C ASP A 4 2.96 -30.12 -3.88
N TRP A 5 2.72 -28.84 -3.54
CA TRP A 5 1.39 -28.26 -3.43
C TRP A 5 0.77 -27.87 -4.78
N GLU A 6 1.53 -27.72 -5.86
CA GLU A 6 1.01 -27.34 -7.20
C GLU A 6 -0.04 -28.35 -7.68
N ASN A 7 0.13 -29.64 -7.35
CA ASN A 7 -0.83 -30.70 -7.66
C ASN A 7 -2.17 -30.54 -6.92
N LYS A 8 -2.20 -29.75 -5.84
CA LYS A 8 -3.38 -29.49 -5.00
C LYS A 8 -4.02 -28.13 -5.30
N LYS A 9 -3.44 -27.32 -6.19
CA LYS A 9 -3.90 -25.94 -6.42
C LYS A 9 -5.36 -25.85 -6.88
N GLU A 10 -5.83 -26.87 -7.61
CA GLU A 10 -7.22 -26.95 -8.10
C GLU A 10 -8.24 -27.20 -6.98
N SER A 11 -7.81 -27.65 -5.79
CA SER A 11 -8.70 -27.80 -4.63
C SER A 11 -8.78 -26.54 -3.77
N PHE A 12 -8.03 -25.49 -4.09
CA PHE A 12 -8.02 -24.26 -3.29
C PHE A 12 -9.31 -23.46 -3.48
N ASP A 13 -9.77 -22.85 -2.39
CA ASP A 13 -10.96 -22.01 -2.43
C ASP A 13 -10.71 -20.76 -3.30
N VAL A 14 -11.64 -20.48 -4.21
CA VAL A 14 -11.48 -19.45 -5.26
C VAL A 14 -12.14 -18.15 -4.82
N MET A 15 -11.36 -17.08 -4.84
CA MET A 15 -11.80 -15.71 -4.62
C MET A 15 -11.71 -14.93 -5.95
N ASP A 16 -12.82 -14.84 -6.67
CA ASP A 16 -12.90 -14.03 -7.90
C ASP A 16 -13.13 -12.55 -7.56
N VAL A 17 -12.10 -11.74 -7.77
CA VAL A 17 -12.11 -10.31 -7.49
C VAL A 17 -12.27 -9.46 -8.75
N ARG A 18 -12.56 -10.08 -9.92
CA ARG A 18 -12.68 -9.37 -11.20
C ARG A 18 -13.85 -8.40 -11.22
N LYS A 19 -14.95 -8.71 -10.52
CA LYS A 19 -16.13 -7.83 -10.42
C LYS A 19 -16.03 -6.79 -9.29
N LEU A 20 -15.00 -6.87 -8.45
CA LEU A 20 -14.83 -5.94 -7.34
C LEU A 20 -14.23 -4.63 -7.86
N THR A 21 -14.86 -3.52 -7.46
CA THR A 21 -14.50 -2.15 -7.86
C THR A 21 -13.87 -1.34 -6.72
N GLY A 22 -13.93 -1.88 -5.49
CA GLY A 22 -13.34 -1.33 -4.27
C GLY A 22 -12.09 -2.08 -3.83
N ASN A 23 -11.42 -1.57 -2.79
CA ASN A 23 -10.25 -2.23 -2.21
C ASN A 23 -10.65 -3.56 -1.56
N PHE A 24 -10.27 -4.68 -2.19
CA PHE A 24 -10.56 -6.03 -1.71
C PHE A 24 -9.47 -6.61 -0.80
N LEU A 25 -8.34 -5.91 -0.63
CA LEU A 25 -7.19 -6.38 0.14
C LEU A 25 -7.54 -6.73 1.60
N PRO A 26 -8.29 -5.92 2.38
CA PRO A 26 -8.58 -6.25 3.77
C PRO A 26 -9.37 -7.57 3.91
N GLY A 27 -10.34 -7.80 3.02
CA GLY A 27 -11.12 -9.04 2.98
C GLY A 27 -10.26 -10.24 2.60
N LEU A 28 -9.37 -10.07 1.63
CA LEU A 28 -8.41 -11.09 1.21
C LEU A 28 -7.46 -11.46 2.35
N LEU A 29 -6.86 -10.48 3.04
CA LEU A 29 -5.94 -10.73 4.15
C LEU A 29 -6.65 -11.35 5.37
N THR A 30 -7.90 -10.96 5.63
CA THR A 30 -8.73 -11.60 6.67
C THR A 30 -8.98 -13.08 6.37
N LYS A 31 -9.23 -13.41 5.10
CA LYS A 31 -9.41 -14.81 4.67
C LYS A 31 -8.08 -15.57 4.75
N ALA A 32 -6.99 -14.98 4.26
CA ALA A 32 -5.66 -15.56 4.33
C ALA A 32 -5.22 -15.84 5.77
N GLY A 33 -5.52 -14.96 6.72
CA GLY A 33 -5.19 -15.13 8.14
C GLY A 33 -5.86 -16.33 8.82
N LYS A 34 -6.94 -16.87 8.25
CA LYS A 34 -7.63 -18.07 8.77
C LYS A 34 -7.08 -19.39 8.23
N LEU A 35 -6.26 -19.34 7.18
CA LEU A 35 -5.69 -20.54 6.57
C LEU A 35 -4.57 -21.09 7.45
N GLU A 36 -4.54 -22.41 7.61
CA GLU A 36 -3.49 -23.16 8.29
C GLU A 36 -2.35 -23.55 7.35
N VAL A 37 -1.20 -23.91 7.92
CA VAL A 37 -0.06 -24.41 7.13
C VAL A 37 -0.50 -25.64 6.36
N GLY A 38 -0.24 -25.67 5.05
CA GLY A 38 -0.71 -26.71 4.15
C GLY A 38 -2.02 -26.40 3.41
N GLU A 39 -2.67 -25.29 3.74
CA GLU A 39 -3.84 -24.79 3.02
C GLU A 39 -3.47 -23.69 2.02
N GLY A 40 -4.40 -23.42 1.09
CA GLY A 40 -4.19 -22.41 0.06
C GLY A 40 -5.50 -21.80 -0.45
N MET A 41 -5.35 -20.74 -1.23
CA MET A 41 -6.46 -20.03 -1.87
C MET A 41 -6.07 -19.59 -3.29
N CYS A 42 -7.04 -19.49 -4.18
CA CYS A 42 -6.87 -18.94 -5.51
C CYS A 42 -7.50 -17.55 -5.59
N VAL A 43 -6.81 -16.58 -6.17
CA VAL A 43 -7.30 -15.22 -6.42
C VAL A 43 -7.38 -15.02 -7.92
N VAL A 44 -8.57 -14.68 -8.43
CA VAL A 44 -8.79 -14.44 -9.86
C VAL A 44 -8.94 -12.94 -10.12
N GLN A 45 -8.11 -12.39 -11.00
CA GLN A 45 -8.07 -10.95 -11.34
C GLN A 45 -7.92 -10.73 -12.86
N THR A 46 -8.28 -9.53 -13.34
CA THR A 46 -8.17 -9.17 -14.77
C THR A 46 -6.80 -8.66 -15.20
N PHE A 47 -5.90 -8.44 -14.25
CA PHE A 47 -4.50 -8.03 -14.44
C PHE A 47 -3.65 -8.72 -13.38
N GLU A 48 -2.34 -8.78 -13.57
CA GLU A 48 -1.47 -9.44 -12.61
C GLU A 48 -1.43 -8.68 -11.27
N PRO A 49 -1.81 -9.30 -10.12
CA PRO A 49 -1.91 -8.59 -8.87
C PRO A 49 -0.56 -8.53 -8.12
N VAL A 50 0.49 -8.05 -8.80
CA VAL A 50 1.88 -7.97 -8.28
C VAL A 50 1.99 -7.43 -6.85
N PRO A 51 1.27 -6.35 -6.45
CA PRO A 51 1.38 -5.81 -5.09
C PRO A 51 0.91 -6.76 -3.97
N LEU A 52 0.17 -7.83 -4.31
CA LEU A 52 -0.29 -8.83 -3.34
C LEU A 52 0.81 -9.83 -2.96
N TYR A 53 1.80 -10.06 -3.83
CA TYR A 53 2.78 -11.13 -3.62
C TYR A 53 3.60 -10.89 -2.36
N SER A 54 4.13 -9.68 -2.17
CA SER A 54 4.89 -9.33 -0.96
C SER A 54 4.03 -9.36 0.30
N ALA A 55 2.78 -8.88 0.20
CA ALA A 55 1.85 -8.88 1.33
C ALA A 55 1.51 -10.32 1.81
N MET A 56 1.39 -11.26 0.86
CA MET A 56 1.13 -12.66 1.17
C MET A 56 2.40 -13.39 1.62
N ALA A 57 3.56 -13.07 1.05
CA ALA A 57 4.85 -13.61 1.49
C ALA A 57 5.16 -13.28 2.95
N ASP A 58 4.86 -12.05 3.39
CA ASP A 58 4.99 -11.61 4.78
C ASP A 58 4.06 -12.36 5.74
N LEU A 59 2.97 -12.92 5.24
CA LEU A 59 2.09 -13.80 6.01
C LEU A 59 2.56 -15.27 6.00
N GLY A 60 3.60 -15.62 5.25
CA GLY A 60 4.10 -16.99 5.13
C GLY A 60 3.49 -17.79 3.98
N PHE A 61 3.04 -17.12 2.91
CA PHE A 61 2.58 -17.77 1.69
C PHE A 61 3.63 -17.74 0.59
N GLU A 62 3.71 -18.83 -0.15
CA GLU A 62 4.28 -18.86 -1.49
C GLU A 62 3.17 -18.69 -2.53
N HIS A 63 3.52 -18.37 -3.77
CA HIS A 63 2.54 -18.19 -4.84
C HIS A 63 2.97 -18.78 -6.18
N LEU A 64 1.97 -19.15 -6.97
CA LEU A 64 2.09 -19.49 -8.39
C LEU A 64 1.07 -18.66 -9.16
N THR A 65 1.52 -18.00 -10.22
CA THR A 65 0.67 -17.18 -11.08
C THR A 65 0.51 -17.82 -12.45
N GLU A 66 -0.73 -17.90 -12.92
CA GLU A 66 -1.08 -18.34 -14.26
C GLU A 66 -1.88 -17.27 -14.98
N GLN A 67 -1.41 -16.86 -16.16
CA GLN A 67 -2.19 -16.04 -17.07
C GLN A 67 -3.03 -16.96 -17.98
N VAL A 68 -4.32 -17.08 -17.66
CA VAL A 68 -5.27 -17.91 -18.41
C VAL A 68 -5.73 -17.20 -19.68
N SER A 69 -5.86 -15.88 -19.63
CA SER A 69 -6.14 -15.02 -20.79
C SER A 69 -5.70 -13.57 -20.52
N ASP A 70 -5.84 -12.69 -21.50
CA ASP A 70 -5.63 -11.23 -21.35
C ASP A 70 -6.50 -10.57 -20.26
N SER A 71 -7.52 -11.26 -19.77
CA SER A 71 -8.45 -10.75 -18.75
C SER A 71 -8.64 -11.71 -17.57
N GLU A 72 -7.77 -12.72 -17.46
CA GLU A 72 -7.83 -13.70 -16.38
C GLU A 72 -6.44 -14.13 -15.95
N TYR A 73 -6.05 -13.64 -14.78
CA TYR A 73 -4.93 -14.12 -14.00
C TYR A 73 -5.48 -14.94 -12.83
N ARG A 74 -4.89 -16.11 -12.60
CA ARG A 74 -5.13 -16.94 -11.42
C ARG A 74 -3.86 -16.99 -10.61
N VAL A 75 -3.94 -16.49 -9.38
CA VAL A 75 -2.82 -16.54 -8.44
C VAL A 75 -3.18 -17.48 -7.32
N TYR A 76 -2.43 -18.57 -7.21
CA TYR A 76 -2.57 -19.56 -6.17
C TYR A 76 -1.60 -19.21 -5.05
N PHE A 77 -2.11 -18.98 -3.85
CA PHE A 77 -1.32 -18.77 -2.65
C PHE A 77 -1.37 -20.01 -1.78
N TYR A 78 -0.21 -20.51 -1.34
CA TYR A 78 -0.09 -21.68 -0.47
C TYR A 78 0.67 -21.34 0.79
N ARG A 79 0.11 -21.67 1.96
CA ARG A 79 0.71 -21.34 3.25
C ARG A 79 1.76 -22.37 3.62
N THR A 80 3.03 -21.97 3.61
CA THR A 80 4.17 -22.80 4.05
C THR A 80 4.49 -22.59 5.51
N GLU A 81 4.20 -21.40 6.04
CA GLU A 81 4.42 -21.06 7.44
C GLU A 81 3.40 -20.03 7.94
N LYS A 82 3.36 -19.80 9.25
CA LYS A 82 2.58 -18.73 9.86
C LYS A 82 3.52 -17.65 10.36
N LYS A 83 3.44 -16.49 9.71
CA LYS A 83 4.10 -15.25 10.14
C LYS A 83 3.06 -14.25 10.63
N GLU A 84 3.46 -13.43 11.59
CA GLU A 84 2.67 -12.28 12.00
C GLU A 84 2.84 -11.14 10.99
N ALA A 85 1.73 -10.49 10.63
CA ALA A 85 1.76 -9.37 9.71
C ALA A 85 2.45 -8.16 10.35
N SER A 86 3.24 -7.43 9.56
CA SER A 86 3.85 -6.16 9.99
C SER A 86 2.78 -5.10 10.31
N PHE A 87 1.67 -5.10 9.57
CA PHE A 87 0.51 -4.20 9.77
C PHE A 87 -0.80 -4.96 9.64
N THR A 88 -1.66 -4.87 10.67
CA THR A 88 -2.96 -5.54 10.70
C THR A 88 -3.85 -5.09 9.54
N GLY A 89 -4.37 -6.05 8.76
CA GLY A 89 -5.26 -5.78 7.63
C GLY A 89 -4.59 -5.15 6.40
N VAL A 90 -3.25 -4.96 6.40
CA VAL A 90 -2.51 -4.36 5.26
C VAL A 90 -1.27 -5.16 4.85
N GLY A 91 -0.72 -6.02 5.72
CA GLY A 91 0.40 -6.91 5.42
C GLY A 91 1.76 -6.29 5.73
N ASP A 92 2.64 -6.24 4.73
CA ASP A 92 4.05 -5.79 4.76
C ASP A 92 4.21 -4.27 4.73
N MET A 93 3.35 -3.57 4.00
CA MET A 93 3.45 -2.13 3.80
C MET A 93 2.07 -1.47 3.81
N PRO A 94 1.88 -0.37 4.54
CA PRO A 94 0.63 0.37 4.53
C PRO A 94 0.35 1.04 3.17
N LEU A 95 -0.92 1.39 2.93
CA LEU A 95 -1.32 2.25 1.79
C LEU A 95 -0.87 1.72 0.41
N LYS A 96 -1.10 0.42 0.19
CA LYS A 96 -0.90 -0.28 -1.10
C LYS A 96 -1.49 0.49 -2.30
N PRO A 97 -1.00 0.26 -3.53
CA PRO A 97 -1.41 1.01 -4.72
C PRO A 97 -2.82 0.63 -5.22
N THR A 98 -3.84 0.81 -4.38
CA THR A 98 -5.25 0.47 -4.64
C THR A 98 -5.86 1.30 -5.78
N ALA A 99 -5.26 2.45 -6.10
CA ALA A 99 -5.64 3.28 -7.25
C ALA A 99 -5.57 2.54 -8.60
N VAL A 100 -4.84 1.42 -8.70
CA VAL A 100 -4.81 0.57 -9.90
C VAL A 100 -6.24 0.12 -10.30
N LEU A 101 -7.12 -0.07 -9.32
CA LEU A 101 -8.52 -0.43 -9.55
C LEU A 101 -9.32 0.67 -10.27
N ASN A 102 -8.89 1.93 -10.19
CA ASN A 102 -9.50 3.00 -10.98
C ASN A 102 -9.07 2.95 -12.45
N PHE A 103 -7.82 2.60 -12.74
CA PHE A 103 -7.36 2.41 -14.13
C PHE A 103 -8.07 1.21 -14.77
N LYS A 104 -8.33 0.15 -14.00
CA LYS A 104 -9.14 -0.99 -14.45
C LYS A 104 -10.54 -0.59 -14.89
N LYS A 105 -11.16 0.42 -14.27
CA LYS A 105 -12.48 0.93 -14.68
C LYS A 105 -12.45 1.60 -16.05
N ILE A 106 -11.27 2.02 -16.50
CA ILE A 106 -11.04 2.59 -17.83
C ILE A 106 -10.75 1.44 -18.81
N ASP A 107 -9.72 0.65 -18.52
CA ASP A 107 -9.25 -0.43 -19.38
C ASP A 107 -8.37 -1.43 -18.60
N ASN A 108 -8.54 -2.74 -18.84
CA ASN A 108 -7.77 -3.78 -18.15
C ASN A 108 -6.29 -3.76 -18.53
N ARG A 109 -5.96 -3.54 -19.80
CA ARG A 109 -4.58 -3.47 -20.29
C ARG A 109 -3.88 -2.23 -19.74
N LEU A 110 -4.59 -1.12 -19.56
CA LEU A 110 -4.04 0.03 -18.86
C LEU A 110 -3.67 -0.31 -17.42
N ALA A 111 -4.54 -1.00 -16.68
CA ALA A 111 -4.23 -1.42 -15.31
C ALA A 111 -2.99 -2.33 -15.25
N ASP A 112 -2.89 -3.27 -16.20
CA ASP A 112 -1.74 -4.16 -16.35
C ASP A 112 -0.42 -3.40 -16.65
N ILE A 113 -0.45 -2.43 -17.56
CA ILE A 113 0.71 -1.57 -17.83
C ILE A 113 1.12 -0.78 -16.58
N ILE A 114 0.15 -0.22 -15.86
CA ILE A 114 0.42 0.61 -14.68
C ILE A 114 0.98 -0.24 -13.52
N VAL A 115 0.49 -1.46 -13.30
CA VAL A 115 1.02 -2.31 -12.22
C VAL A 115 2.45 -2.77 -12.53
N ASN A 116 2.76 -3.06 -13.80
CA ASN A 116 4.12 -3.37 -14.24
C ASN A 116 5.05 -2.16 -14.14
N PHE A 117 4.56 -0.97 -14.50
CA PHE A 117 5.30 0.27 -14.28
C PHE A 117 5.54 0.54 -12.80
N TRP A 118 4.54 0.30 -11.94
CA TRP A 118 4.71 0.40 -10.48
C TRP A 118 5.79 -0.57 -9.99
N SER A 119 5.80 -1.82 -10.45
CA SER A 119 6.82 -2.82 -10.12
C SER A 119 8.22 -2.36 -10.54
N LEU A 120 8.36 -1.80 -11.74
CA LEU A 120 9.63 -1.23 -12.22
C LEU A 120 10.17 -0.13 -11.29
N ILE A 121 9.30 0.74 -10.78
CA ILE A 121 9.70 1.87 -9.92
C ILE A 121 9.95 1.42 -8.47
N TRP A 122 9.06 0.61 -7.91
CA TRP A 122 9.01 0.32 -6.46
C TRP A 122 9.40 -1.12 -6.10
N GLY A 123 9.16 -2.09 -6.98
CA GLY A 123 9.33 -3.53 -6.72
C GLY A 123 10.65 -4.13 -7.20
N LYS A 124 11.63 -3.31 -7.59
CA LYS A 124 12.93 -3.80 -8.06
C LYS A 124 13.68 -4.52 -6.93
N GLU A 125 14.05 -5.79 -7.13
CA GLU A 125 14.72 -6.64 -6.13
C GLU A 125 16.06 -6.07 -5.62
N SER A 126 16.86 -5.49 -6.51
CA SER A 126 18.14 -4.85 -6.18
C SER A 126 18.13 -3.39 -6.64
N PRO A 127 17.46 -2.49 -5.89
CA PRO A 127 17.35 -1.10 -6.28
C PRO A 127 18.63 -0.33 -5.91
N ALA A 128 19.05 0.59 -6.78
CA ALA A 128 20.22 1.45 -6.52
C ALA A 128 19.94 2.54 -5.46
N ILE A 129 18.66 2.89 -5.27
CA ILE A 129 18.19 3.79 -4.22
C ILE A 129 17.27 2.95 -3.33
N ASP A 130 17.54 2.91 -2.03
CA ASP A 130 16.74 2.14 -1.09
C ASP A 130 15.30 2.67 -1.00
N GLN A 131 14.38 1.83 -0.53
CA GLN A 131 12.96 2.14 -0.50
C GLN A 131 12.65 3.35 0.38
N LYS A 132 13.33 3.50 1.54
CA LYS A 132 13.13 4.61 2.46
C LYS A 132 13.46 5.94 1.77
N THR A 133 14.61 6.00 1.09
CA THR A 133 15.03 7.18 0.32
C THR A 133 14.08 7.48 -0.84
N LYS A 134 13.62 6.47 -1.60
CA LYS A 134 12.63 6.68 -2.67
C LYS A 134 11.33 7.30 -2.16
N LEU A 135 10.83 6.87 -1.01
CA LEU A 135 9.61 7.41 -0.42
C LEU A 135 9.80 8.88 -0.03
N LEU A 136 10.94 9.25 0.57
CA LEU A 136 11.25 10.65 0.91
C LEU A 136 11.35 11.54 -0.34
N LEU A 137 11.98 11.05 -1.41
CA LEU A 137 12.03 11.76 -2.71
C LEU A 137 10.63 11.91 -3.33
N SER A 138 9.82 10.85 -3.28
CA SER A 138 8.44 10.86 -3.77
C SER A 138 7.56 11.83 -2.98
N LEU A 139 7.72 11.85 -1.66
CA LEU A 139 7.07 12.80 -0.74
C LEU A 139 7.44 14.23 -1.13
N ALA A 140 8.74 14.54 -1.26
CA ALA A 140 9.22 15.87 -1.65
C ALA A 140 8.69 16.31 -3.02
N ASN A 141 8.68 15.41 -4.01
CA ASN A 141 8.09 15.67 -5.33
C ASN A 141 6.56 15.86 -5.26
N GLY A 142 5.88 15.14 -4.35
CA GLY A 142 4.47 15.34 -4.05
C GLY A 142 4.20 16.75 -3.51
N VAL A 143 5.00 17.20 -2.55
CA VAL A 143 4.91 18.55 -1.97
C VAL A 143 5.17 19.63 -3.02
N GLY A 144 6.26 19.51 -3.80
CA GLY A 144 6.59 20.47 -4.86
C GLY A 144 5.51 20.60 -5.93
N ALA A 145 4.69 19.56 -6.13
CA ALA A 145 3.57 19.54 -7.07
C ALA A 145 2.21 19.88 -6.41
N GLY A 146 2.15 20.24 -5.13
CA GLY A 146 0.90 20.49 -4.39
C GLY A 146 0.03 19.23 -4.20
N ARG A 147 0.58 18.03 -4.38
CA ARG A 147 -0.14 16.75 -4.32
C ARG A 147 -0.13 16.18 -2.90
N PHE A 148 -0.74 16.90 -1.96
CA PHE A 148 -0.67 16.54 -0.52
C PHE A 148 -1.27 15.18 -0.20
N ARG A 149 -2.32 14.73 -0.90
CA ARG A 149 -2.82 13.34 -0.80
C ARG A 149 -1.70 12.33 -1.00
N GLN A 150 -0.93 12.47 -2.08
CA GLN A 150 0.17 11.56 -2.36
C GLN A 150 1.27 11.71 -1.31
N ALA A 151 1.66 12.94 -0.99
CA ALA A 151 2.73 13.20 -0.03
C ALA A 151 2.42 12.61 1.36
N THR A 152 1.18 12.73 1.85
CA THR A 152 0.75 12.08 3.11
C THR A 152 0.92 10.57 3.04
N ARG A 153 0.49 9.93 1.95
CA ARG A 153 0.67 8.48 1.77
C ARG A 153 2.13 8.07 1.77
N GLU A 154 3.00 8.86 1.13
CA GLU A 154 4.45 8.61 1.14
C GLU A 154 5.05 8.77 2.53
N LEU A 155 4.63 9.76 3.31
CA LEU A 155 5.07 9.95 4.69
C LEU A 155 4.71 8.76 5.57
N VAL A 156 3.46 8.29 5.51
CA VAL A 156 3.00 7.13 6.31
C VAL A 156 3.81 5.88 5.95
N LYS A 157 4.05 5.62 4.66
CA LYS A 157 4.89 4.50 4.20
C LYS A 157 6.34 4.65 4.64
N ALA A 158 6.90 5.86 4.57
CA ALA A 158 8.30 6.11 4.93
C ALA A 158 8.50 5.91 6.44
N TYR A 159 7.55 6.38 7.25
CA TYR A 159 7.55 6.17 8.70
C TYR A 159 7.41 4.68 9.06
N ALA A 160 6.56 3.93 8.34
CA ALA A 160 6.49 2.48 8.50
C ALA A 160 7.84 1.78 8.24
N LEU A 161 8.67 2.31 7.34
CA LEU A 161 10.01 1.80 7.04
C LEU A 161 11.13 2.38 7.92
N GLY A 162 10.80 3.04 9.03
CA GLY A 162 11.80 3.47 10.00
C GLY A 162 12.33 4.89 9.80
N VAL A 163 11.72 5.74 8.96
CA VAL A 163 12.07 7.17 8.95
C VAL A 163 11.84 7.76 10.34
N THR A 164 12.82 8.53 10.81
CA THR A 164 12.84 9.18 12.11
C THR A 164 12.20 10.57 12.06
N VAL A 165 11.75 11.08 13.21
CA VAL A 165 11.32 12.48 13.33
C VAL A 165 12.44 13.45 12.95
N ALA A 166 13.70 13.15 13.26
CA ALA A 166 14.83 13.99 12.88
C ALA A 166 15.00 14.11 11.34
N GLU A 167 14.91 12.99 10.61
CA GLU A 167 14.91 13.01 9.14
C GLU A 167 13.71 13.81 8.59
N LEU A 168 12.54 13.70 9.21
CA LEU A 168 11.37 14.51 8.82
C LEU A 168 11.56 16.00 9.15
N ASP A 169 12.14 16.34 10.29
CA ASP A 169 12.42 17.73 10.68
C ASP A 169 13.30 18.44 9.65
N GLU A 170 14.36 17.77 9.18
CA GLU A 170 15.21 18.28 8.10
C GLU A 170 14.43 18.43 6.79
N LEU A 171 13.65 17.41 6.40
CA LEU A 171 12.88 17.43 5.16
C LEU A 171 11.80 18.53 5.14
N PHE A 172 11.06 18.71 6.23
CA PHE A 172 10.08 19.80 6.34
C PHE A 172 10.75 21.17 6.34
N SER A 173 11.95 21.29 6.93
CA SER A 173 12.75 22.52 6.83
C SER A 173 13.17 22.80 5.37
N MET A 174 13.52 21.77 4.61
CA MET A 174 13.77 21.91 3.16
C MET A 174 12.52 22.34 2.39
N PHE A 175 11.32 21.93 2.79
CA PHE A 175 10.08 22.43 2.15
C PHE A 175 9.86 23.91 2.38
N VAL A 176 10.16 24.40 3.59
CA VAL A 176 10.13 25.84 3.88
C VAL A 176 11.16 26.58 3.03
N TRP A 177 12.39 26.06 2.94
CA TRP A 177 13.47 26.68 2.17
C TRP A 177 13.16 26.74 0.67
N ASN A 178 12.78 25.60 0.07
CA ASN A 178 12.58 25.49 -1.37
C ASN A 178 11.20 25.99 -1.85
N GLY A 179 10.16 25.80 -1.03
CA GLY A 179 8.78 26.20 -1.35
C GLY A 179 8.42 27.60 -0.86
N GLY A 180 9.21 28.18 0.05
CA GLY A 180 8.97 29.47 0.67
C GLY A 180 8.04 29.43 1.89
N VAL A 181 8.28 30.34 2.84
CA VAL A 181 7.55 30.42 4.10
C VAL A 181 6.04 30.65 3.93
N GLY A 182 5.64 31.42 2.90
CA GLY A 182 4.23 31.72 2.62
C GLY A 182 3.47 30.47 2.17
N ASN A 183 4.03 29.73 1.21
CA ASN A 183 3.47 28.45 0.76
C ASN A 183 3.42 27.42 1.87
N PHE A 184 4.45 27.38 2.73
CA PHE A 184 4.40 26.51 3.90
C PHE A 184 3.22 26.88 4.81
N ALA A 185 3.07 28.17 5.15
CA ALA A 185 2.03 28.61 6.06
C ALA A 185 0.61 28.42 5.49
N SER A 186 0.40 28.65 4.19
CA SER A 186 -0.92 28.61 3.57
C SER A 186 -1.33 27.24 3.00
N GLU A 187 -0.38 26.46 2.48
CA GLU A 187 -0.68 25.19 1.79
C GLU A 187 -0.23 23.98 2.60
N ILE A 188 1.04 23.95 3.04
CA ILE A 188 1.60 22.78 3.72
C ILE A 188 1.06 22.67 5.15
N GLY A 189 1.03 23.78 5.89
CA GLY A 189 0.58 23.86 7.28
C GLY A 189 -0.82 23.31 7.53
N PRO A 190 -1.84 23.67 6.73
CA PRO A 190 -3.19 23.10 6.89
C PRO A 190 -3.37 21.74 6.21
N SER A 191 -2.36 21.20 5.52
CA SER A 191 -2.49 19.95 4.75
C SER A 191 -2.56 18.70 5.64
N PRO A 192 -3.14 17.59 5.15
CA PRO A 192 -3.07 16.29 5.82
C PRO A 192 -1.63 15.77 5.98
N LEU A 193 -0.68 16.23 5.14
CA LEU A 193 0.73 15.86 5.25
C LEU A 193 1.34 16.40 6.54
N PHE A 194 1.14 17.69 6.82
CA PHE A 194 1.65 18.29 8.05
C PHE A 194 0.95 17.74 9.28
N GLY A 195 -0.36 17.48 9.19
CA GLY A 195 -1.11 16.79 10.25
C GLY A 195 -0.54 15.41 10.60
N ALA A 196 -0.19 14.59 9.60
CA ALA A 196 0.42 13.27 9.83
C ALA A 196 1.82 13.39 10.46
N TYR A 197 2.64 14.33 9.99
CA TYR A 197 3.94 14.63 10.59
C TYR A 197 3.83 15.07 12.06
N GLN A 198 2.89 15.97 12.36
CA GLN A 198 2.65 16.44 13.74
C GLN A 198 2.17 15.30 14.64
N LEU A 199 1.30 14.41 14.14
CA LEU A 199 0.85 13.24 14.91
C LEU A 199 2.04 12.36 15.31
N ILE A 200 2.91 12.01 14.35
CA ILE A 200 4.13 11.23 14.62
C ILE A 200 4.98 11.91 15.67
N LYS A 201 5.34 13.18 15.44
CA LYS A 201 6.25 13.93 16.31
C LYS A 201 5.71 14.04 17.73
N ASN A 202 4.42 14.32 17.88
CA ASN A 202 3.77 14.46 19.19
C ASN A 202 3.69 13.14 19.95
N LEU A 203 3.43 12.02 19.27
CA LEU A 203 3.31 10.71 19.91
C LEU A 203 4.68 10.10 20.24
N GLU A 204 5.69 10.26 19.37
CA GLU A 204 7.07 9.84 19.71
C GLU A 204 7.60 10.62 20.92
N ASN A 205 7.34 11.93 21.02
CA ASN A 205 7.71 12.75 22.18
C ASN A 205 7.02 12.31 23.48
N LYS A 206 5.88 11.60 23.39
CA LYS A 206 5.17 11.00 24.52
C LYS A 206 5.65 9.57 24.84
N GLY A 207 6.64 9.06 24.11
CA GLY A 207 7.16 7.71 24.28
C GLY A 207 6.23 6.61 23.76
N ILE A 208 5.26 6.95 22.90
CA ILE A 208 4.36 5.96 22.30
C ILE A 208 5.14 5.10 21.30
N SER A 209 4.84 3.81 21.28
CA SER A 209 5.53 2.87 20.39
C SER A 209 5.23 3.18 18.92
N ARG A 210 6.18 2.91 18.02
CA ARG A 210 5.97 3.10 16.58
C ARG A 210 4.79 2.30 16.04
N SER A 211 4.54 1.10 16.58
CA SER A 211 3.40 0.26 16.22
C SER A 211 2.08 0.97 16.51
N ASP A 212 1.93 1.54 17.72
CA ASP A 212 0.72 2.26 18.12
C ASP A 212 0.55 3.57 17.34
N ILE A 213 1.66 4.27 17.04
CA ILE A 213 1.65 5.45 16.17
C ILE A 213 1.20 5.08 14.76
N MET A 214 1.65 3.94 14.24
CA MET A 214 1.23 3.43 12.93
C MET A 214 -0.26 3.09 12.90
N ALA A 215 -0.81 2.51 13.98
CA ALA A 215 -2.24 2.27 14.10
C ALA A 215 -3.03 3.60 14.04
N GLU A 216 -2.60 4.61 14.80
CA GLU A 216 -3.20 5.95 14.80
C GLU A 216 -3.08 6.67 13.44
N LEU A 217 -1.93 6.52 12.77
CA LEU A 217 -1.72 7.05 11.42
C LEU A 217 -2.64 6.39 10.40
N LEU A 218 -2.84 5.08 10.48
CA LEU A 218 -3.73 4.36 9.57
C LEU A 218 -5.20 4.65 9.84
N ASP A 219 -5.58 4.93 11.08
CA ASP A 219 -6.93 5.38 11.42
C ASP A 219 -7.20 6.79 10.86
N LYS A 220 -6.29 7.74 11.12
CA LYS A 220 -6.50 9.16 10.81
C LYS A 220 -6.07 9.57 9.40
N PHE A 221 -5.06 8.93 8.85
CA PHE A 221 -4.43 9.24 7.57
C PHE A 221 -4.31 7.99 6.69
N GLY A 222 -5.18 7.00 6.90
CA GLY A 222 -5.28 5.80 6.08
C GLY A 222 -6.33 5.89 4.99
N GLU A 223 -6.81 4.72 4.54
CA GLU A 223 -7.82 4.62 3.47
C GLU A 223 -9.22 5.09 3.91
N SER A 224 -9.48 5.29 5.20
CA SER A 224 -10.73 5.89 5.70
C SER A 224 -10.78 7.40 5.52
N ASN A 225 -9.62 8.08 5.47
CA ASN A 225 -9.55 9.53 5.36
C ASN A 225 -9.82 9.98 3.91
N PRO A 226 -10.82 10.84 3.64
CA PRO A 226 -11.16 11.28 2.27
C PRO A 226 -10.09 12.15 1.59
N GLU A 227 -9.23 12.81 2.37
CA GLU A 227 -8.09 13.58 1.87
C GLU A 227 -6.90 12.68 1.48
N VAL A 228 -6.87 11.43 1.98
CA VAL A 228 -5.78 10.46 1.74
C VAL A 228 -6.19 9.31 0.82
N ASN A 229 -7.47 8.90 0.87
CA ASN A 229 -8.01 7.81 0.07
C ASN A 229 -7.98 8.16 -1.43
N VAL A 230 -7.64 7.17 -2.25
CA VAL A 230 -7.49 7.25 -3.71
C VAL A 230 -8.70 6.71 -4.48
N MET A 231 -9.64 6.07 -3.78
CA MET A 231 -10.87 5.55 -4.35
C MET A 231 -11.93 6.67 -4.42
N PRO A 232 -12.76 6.69 -5.47
CA PRO A 232 -13.93 7.56 -5.52
C PRO A 232 -14.78 7.35 -4.28
N GLN A 233 -15.06 8.44 -3.55
CA GLN A 233 -16.02 8.42 -2.47
C GLN A 233 -17.40 8.55 -3.09
N ASP A 234 -18.30 7.62 -2.79
CA ASP A 234 -19.73 7.89 -2.91
C ASP A 234 -20.06 8.96 -1.87
N LYS A 235 -19.86 10.22 -2.26
CA LYS A 235 -20.55 11.31 -1.60
C LYS A 235 -22.01 11.04 -1.90
N GLY A 236 -22.69 10.36 -0.97
CA GLY A 236 -24.14 10.29 -0.98
C GLY A 236 -24.64 11.68 -1.34
N ARG A 237 -25.42 11.78 -2.42
CA ARG A 237 -26.23 12.97 -2.67
C ARG A 237 -27.14 13.11 -1.46
N THR A 238 -26.67 13.77 -0.41
CA THR A 238 -27.54 14.50 0.48
C THR A 238 -28.05 15.66 -0.35
N ALA A 239 -29.22 15.45 -0.95
CA ALA A 239 -30.08 16.52 -1.41
C ALA A 239 -30.43 17.44 -0.24
#